data_AF-A0A564Q7E7-F1
#
_entry.id   AF-A0A564Q7E7-F1
#
_cell.length_a   1.000
_cell.length_b   1.000
_cell.length_c   1.000
_cell.angle_alpha   90.00
_cell.angle_beta   90.00
_cell.angle_gamma   90.00
#
_symmetry.space_group_name_H-M   'P 1'
#
loop_
_entity.id
_entity.type
_entity.pdbx_description
1 polymer ?
#
loop_
_entity_poly.entity_id
_entity_poly.type
_entity_poly.pdbx_seq_one_letter_code
_entity_poly.pdbx_strand_id
1 'polypeptide(L)' 'MESTKIDKSLVGEALVGEGDEVAHIDLIIGPKGGAVDYAFMSSLAMPRAGHTPLLAVLDRIFSQNPPR' A
#
# COMPACT_ATOMS: atom_id res chain seq x y z
N MET A 1 8.02 -22.56 18.44
CA MET A 1 8.31 -21.43 17.52
C MET A 1 6.98 -21.04 16.92
N GLU A 2 6.47 -19.84 17.24
CA GLU A 2 5.15 -19.40 16.81
C GLU A 2 5.13 -19.24 15.29
N SER A 3 4.12 -19.82 14.63
CA SER A 3 3.94 -19.72 13.19
C SER A 3 3.37 -18.34 12.87
N THR A 4 4.10 -17.56 12.04
CA THR A 4 3.60 -16.28 11.55
C THR A 4 2.32 -16.51 10.76
N LYS A 5 1.25 -15.78 11.10
CA LYS A 5 -0.08 -15.92 10.46
C LYS A 5 -0.07 -15.68 8.94
N ILE A 6 0.91 -14.90 8.45
CA ILE A 6 1.13 -14.63 7.03
C ILE A 6 2.56 -15.07 6.69
N ASP A 7 2.69 -16.24 6.06
CA ASP A 7 3.96 -16.87 5.69
C ASP A 7 4.19 -16.90 4.16
N LYS A 8 3.22 -16.46 3.38
CA LYS A 8 3.24 -16.42 1.91
C LYS A 8 2.50 -15.20 1.38
N SER A 9 2.66 -14.95 0.08
CA SER A 9 1.88 -13.92 -0.62
C SER A 9 0.40 -14.30 -0.64
N LEU A 10 -0.45 -13.34 -0.30
CA LEU A 10 -1.90 -13.40 -0.32
C LEU A 10 -2.43 -12.29 -1.23
N VAL A 11 -3.55 -12.55 -1.88
CA VAL A 11 -4.27 -11.62 -2.76
C VAL A 11 -5.71 -11.56 -2.28
N GLY A 12 -6.28 -10.36 -2.24
CA GLY A 12 -7.69 -10.13 -1.96
C GLY A 12 -8.23 -8.98 -2.78
N GLU A 13 -9.54 -8.97 -2.97
CA GLU A 13 -10.27 -7.93 -3.68
C GLU A 13 -11.53 -7.57 -2.90
N ALA A 14 -11.99 -6.32 -3.06
CA ALA A 14 -13.27 -5.89 -2.53
C ALA A 14 -13.84 -4.75 -3.37
N LEU A 15 -15.14 -4.81 -3.63
CA LEU A 15 -15.94 -3.75 -4.24
C LEU A 15 -17.03 -3.33 -3.26
N VAL A 16 -17.04 -2.07 -2.87
CA VAL A 16 -17.96 -1.53 -1.85
C VAL A 16 -18.41 -0.12 -2.26
N GLY A 17 -19.69 0.17 -2.02
CA GLY A 17 -20.32 1.45 -2.36
C GLY A 17 -21.19 1.37 -3.61
N GLU A 18 -21.74 2.52 -4.02
CA GLU A 18 -22.65 2.68 -5.16
C GLU A 18 -22.44 4.06 -5.81
N GLY A 19 -22.93 4.25 -7.04
CA GLY A 19 -22.80 5.53 -7.76
C GLY A 19 -21.40 5.81 -8.27
N ASP A 20 -21.03 7.09 -8.37
CA ASP A 20 -19.71 7.53 -8.87
C ASP A 20 -18.59 7.33 -7.83
N GLU A 21 -18.96 7.11 -6.56
CA GLU A 21 -18.05 6.88 -5.44
C GLU A 21 -17.84 5.39 -5.10
N VAL A 22 -18.23 4.47 -5.98
CA VAL A 22 -17.93 3.04 -5.79
C VAL A 22 -16.41 2.81 -5.71
N ALA A 23 -15.97 2.11 -4.67
CA ALA A 23 -14.56 1.82 -4.45
C ALA A 23 -14.27 0.36 -4.82
N HIS A 24 -13.30 0.17 -5.71
CA HIS A 24 -12.74 -1.15 -6.01
C HIS A 24 -11.27 -1.17 -5.57
N ILE A 25 -10.93 -2.13 -4.70
CA ILE A 25 -9.58 -2.28 -4.14
C ILE A 25 -9.06 -3.68 -4.45
N ASP A 26 -7.95 -3.71 -5.18
CA ASP A 26 -7.08 -4.87 -5.30
C ASP A 26 -5.97 -4.78 -4.23
N LEU A 27 -5.82 -5.83 -3.42
CA LEU A 27 -4.89 -5.85 -2.30
C LEU A 27 -3.98 -7.07 -2.36
N ILE A 28 -2.68 -6.85 -2.11
CA ILE A 28 -1.69 -7.90 -1.91
C ILE A 28 -1.02 -7.73 -0.55
N ILE A 29 -0.77 -8.85 0.16
CA ILE A 29 -0.07 -8.87 1.45
C ILE A 29 0.93 -10.03 1.43
N GLY A 30 2.13 -9.84 1.96
CA GLY A 30 3.11 -10.92 2.05
C GLY A 30 4.20 -10.65 3.09
N PRO A 31 5.00 -11.68 3.43
CA PRO A 31 6.08 -11.53 4.40
C PRO A 31 7.25 -10.72 3.83
N LYS A 32 8.04 -10.13 4.74
CA LYS A 32 9.32 -9.49 4.43
C LYS A 32 10.26 -10.46 3.71
N GLY A 33 11.02 -9.97 2.73
CA GLY A 33 11.91 -10.78 1.90
C GLY A 33 11.19 -11.66 0.86
N GLY A 34 9.85 -11.61 0.80
CA GLY A 34 9.05 -12.31 -0.19
C GLY A 34 8.80 -11.47 -1.45
N ALA A 35 8.02 -12.04 -2.38
CA ALA A 35 7.70 -11.38 -3.64
C ALA A 35 6.97 -10.04 -3.47
N VAL A 36 6.11 -9.91 -2.46
CA VAL A 36 5.36 -8.67 -2.18
C VAL A 36 6.29 -7.54 -1.71
N ASP A 37 7.30 -7.85 -0.89
CA ASP A 37 8.31 -6.88 -0.43
C ASP A 37 9.10 -6.32 -1.62
N TYR A 38 9.57 -7.20 -2.51
CA TYR A 38 10.25 -6.80 -3.74
C TYR A 38 9.36 -5.94 -4.65
N ALA A 39 8.12 -6.37 -4.90
CA ALA A 39 7.18 -5.63 -5.73
C ALA A 39 6.88 -4.23 -5.17
N PHE A 40 6.72 -4.11 -3.86
CA PHE A 40 6.51 -2.84 -3.16
C PHE A 40 7.71 -1.90 -3.35
N MET A 41 8.94 -2.37 -3.09
CA MET A 41 10.15 -1.57 -3.25
C MET A 41 10.37 -1.13 -4.70
N SER A 42 10.21 -2.05 -5.65
CA SER A 42 10.38 -1.76 -7.08
C SER A 42 9.34 -0.76 -7.59
N SER A 43 8.07 -0.91 -7.20
CA SER A 43 7.02 0.03 -7.58
C SER A 43 7.32 1.43 -7.06
N LEU A 44 7.62 1.57 -5.75
CA LEU A 44 7.89 2.87 -5.12
C LEU A 44 9.08 3.61 -5.76
N ALA A 45 10.07 2.87 -6.26
CA ALA A 45 11.24 3.43 -6.94
C ALA A 45 10.99 3.80 -8.42
N MET A 46 9.85 3.46 -9.00
CA MET A 46 9.57 3.58 -10.44
C MET A 46 8.27 4.35 -10.75
N PRO A 47 8.19 5.66 -10.44
CA PRO A 47 7.04 6.48 -10.81
C PRO A 47 6.92 6.61 -12.34
N ARG A 48 5.68 6.68 -12.84
CA ARG A 48 5.37 6.84 -14.26
C ARG A 48 4.38 7.98 -14.44
N ALA A 49 4.31 8.54 -15.65
CA ALA A 49 3.33 9.57 -15.96
C ALA A 49 1.90 9.08 -15.65
N GLY A 50 1.17 9.85 -14.85
CA GLY A 50 -0.18 9.52 -14.38
C GLY A 50 -0.26 8.45 -13.28
N HIS A 51 0.86 7.85 -12.86
CA HIS A 51 0.89 6.76 -11.87
C HIS A 51 2.11 6.91 -10.95
N THR A 52 1.89 7.59 -9.82
CA THR A 52 2.91 7.76 -8.78
C THR A 52 2.53 6.90 -7.57
N PRO A 53 3.26 5.82 -7.27
CA PRO A 53 3.05 5.05 -6.05
C PRO A 53 3.45 5.88 -4.82
N LEU A 54 2.67 5.77 -3.74
CA LEU A 54 2.86 6.52 -2.51
C LEU A 54 2.71 5.61 -1.29
N LEU A 55 3.29 6.03 -0.17
CA LEU A 55 3.00 5.43 1.13
C LEU A 55 1.66 5.95 1.63
N ALA A 56 0.76 5.04 2.01
CA ALA A 56 -0.45 5.41 2.73
C ALA A 56 -0.08 5.91 4.14
N VAL A 57 -0.43 7.15 4.46
CA VAL A 57 -0.18 7.78 5.76
C VAL A 57 -1.49 8.44 6.24
N LEU A 58 -1.81 8.31 7.52
CA LEU A 58 -3.04 8.86 8.11
C LEU A 58 -3.03 10.39 8.20
N ASP A 59 -1.90 10.98 8.59
CA ASP A 59 -1.69 12.42 8.62
C ASP A 59 -0.25 12.75 8.23
N ARG A 60 -0.03 13.94 7.68
CA ARG A 60 1.30 14.43 7.33
C ARG A 60 2.17 14.45 8.58
N ILE A 61 3.39 13.91 8.48
CA ILE A 61 4.46 14.24 9.43
C ILE A 61 4.71 15.75 9.34
N PHE A 62 4.19 16.47 10.32
CA PHE A 62 4.28 17.92 10.46
C PHE A 62 5.76 18.33 10.61
N SER A 63 6.39 18.77 9.53
CA SER A 63 7.44 19.77 9.64
C SER A 63 6.76 21.13 9.66
N GLN A 64 6.40 21.61 10.85
CA GLN A 64 6.24 23.05 11.04
C GLN A 64 7.46 23.59 11.74
N ASN A 65 8.24 24.36 10.99
CA ASN A 65 9.07 25.42 11.53
C ASN A 65 9.22 26.52 10.44
N PRO A 66 8.83 27.79 10.69
CA PRO A 66 8.33 28.36 11.94
C PRO A 66 6.78 28.35 12.06
N PRO A 67 6.23 28.51 13.29
CA PRO A 67 4.79 28.66 13.52
C PRO A 67 4.30 30.01 12.96
N ARG A 68 3.18 30.00 12.22
CA ARG A 68 2.39 31.21 11.95
C ARG A 68 1.37 31.43 13.06
#